data_AF-W0A6S9-F1
#
_entry.id   AF-W0A6S9-F1
#
_cell.length_a   1.000
_cell.length_b   1.000
_cell.length_c   1.000
_cell.angle_alpha   90.00
_cell.angle_beta   90.00
_cell.angle_gamma   90.00
#
_symmetry.space_group_name_H-M   'P 1'
#
loop_
_entity.id
_entity.type
_entity.pdbx_description
1 polymer ?
#
loop_
_entity_poly.entity_id
_entity_poly.type
_entity_poly.pdbx_seq_one_letter_code
_entity_poly.pdbx_strand_id
1 'polypeptide(L)'
;MRQPRPIRWWPAADAGADGCRLVRCSKARHAAPMDIPGLYTRLILWIGDGTGLSDTVLHIHAGLAMLMLGRMVTRRGLGTFVPLWFVVAAEAANEIMDRLHYGSWRWPDTTSDIIHTLFWPTVICIGIRLRPLSGQRARRR
;
A
#
# COMPACT_ATOMS: atom_id res chain seq x y z
N MET A 1 36.24 -25.63 -9.02
CA MET A 1 35.08 -24.78 -9.38
C MET A 1 34.10 -25.60 -10.21
N ARG A 2 32.97 -26.01 -9.63
CA ARG A 2 31.91 -26.78 -10.31
C ARG A 2 30.59 -26.02 -10.14
N GLN A 3 29.97 -25.65 -11.26
CA GLN A 3 28.61 -25.11 -11.33
C GLN A 3 27.59 -26.19 -10.92
N PRO A 4 26.56 -25.91 -10.11
CA PRO A 4 25.45 -26.82 -9.89
C PRO A 4 24.47 -26.81 -11.07
N ARG A 5 23.99 -27.99 -11.47
CA ARG A 5 23.02 -28.19 -12.55
C ARG A 5 21.61 -27.76 -12.10
N PRO A 6 20.79 -27.14 -12.97
CA PRO A 6 19.37 -26.92 -12.66
C PRO A 6 18.59 -28.23 -12.68
N ILE A 7 17.72 -28.39 -11.69
CA ILE A 7 16.85 -29.55 -11.50
C ILE A 7 15.70 -29.50 -12.52
N ARG A 8 15.53 -30.59 -13.28
CA ARG A 8 14.56 -30.76 -14.37
C ARG A 8 13.25 -31.33 -13.80
N TRP A 9 12.23 -30.49 -13.62
CA TRP A 9 10.95 -30.86 -12.97
C TRP A 9 9.74 -31.04 -13.90
N TRP A 10 9.90 -31.33 -15.20
CA TRP A 10 8.74 -31.64 -16.05
C TRP A 10 9.06 -32.64 -17.17
N PRO A 11 8.19 -33.64 -17.45
CA PRO A 11 8.31 -34.47 -18.63
C PRO A 11 7.88 -33.66 -19.86
N ALA A 12 8.72 -33.69 -20.90
CA ALA A 12 8.36 -33.21 -22.23
C ALA A 12 7.17 -34.04 -22.73
N ALA A 13 6.01 -33.40 -22.86
CA ALA A 13 4.88 -33.94 -23.60
C ALA A 13 4.98 -33.40 -25.02
N ASP A 14 5.22 -34.33 -25.95
CA ASP A 14 5.21 -34.10 -27.38
C ASP A 14 3.83 -33.60 -27.82
N ALA A 15 3.76 -32.40 -28.39
CA ALA A 15 2.57 -31.90 -29.06
C ALA A 15 2.93 -31.58 -30.51
N GLY A 16 2.47 -32.46 -31.40
CA GLY A 16 2.66 -32.39 -32.83
C GLY A 16 2.09 -31.11 -33.43
N ALA A 17 2.75 -30.69 -34.50
CA ALA A 17 2.21 -29.75 -35.46
C ALA A 17 1.00 -30.38 -36.14
N ASP A 18 -0.14 -29.68 -36.14
CA ASP A 18 -1.18 -29.80 -37.17
C ASP A 18 -2.12 -28.59 -37.13
N GLY A 19 -2.27 -27.96 -38.29
CA GLY A 19 -3.59 -27.55 -38.79
C GLY A 19 -4.33 -26.39 -38.11
N CYS A 20 -4.21 -25.21 -38.73
CA CYS A 20 -5.38 -24.43 -39.16
C CYS A 20 -6.46 -24.09 -38.11
N ARG A 21 -6.44 -22.84 -37.58
CA ARG A 21 -7.42 -21.80 -37.95
C ARG A 21 -7.17 -20.57 -37.05
N LEU A 22 -6.76 -19.48 -37.69
CA LEU A 22 -6.99 -18.12 -37.19
C LEU A 22 -8.50 -17.90 -37.09
N VAL A 23 -9.13 -18.40 -36.03
CA VAL A 23 -10.35 -17.79 -35.52
C VAL A 23 -9.89 -16.79 -34.51
N ARG A 24 -9.62 -15.58 -35.01
CA ARG A 24 -9.65 -14.35 -34.24
C ARG A 24 -11.08 -14.20 -33.73
N CYS A 25 -11.47 -15.05 -32.79
CA CYS A 25 -12.69 -14.88 -32.03
C CYS A 25 -12.33 -13.74 -31.08
N SER A 26 -12.62 -12.52 -31.54
CA SER A 26 -12.87 -11.34 -30.73
C SER A 26 -14.02 -11.67 -29.78
N LYS A 27 -13.76 -12.61 -28.87
CA LYS A 27 -14.65 -12.98 -27.80
C LYS A 27 -14.52 -11.82 -26.84
N ALA A 28 -15.46 -10.90 -26.98
CA ALA A 28 -15.83 -10.02 -25.91
C ALA A 28 -14.64 -9.24 -25.31
N ARG A 29 -14.27 -8.13 -25.97
CA ARG A 29 -14.11 -6.89 -25.20
C ARG A 29 -15.48 -6.55 -24.61
N HIS A 30 -15.98 -7.36 -23.69
CA HIS A 30 -16.80 -6.82 -22.63
C HIS A 30 -15.92 -5.71 -22.08
N ALA A 31 -16.41 -4.48 -22.13
CA ALA A 31 -15.87 -3.43 -21.31
C ALA A 31 -15.86 -4.03 -19.91
N ALA A 32 -14.71 -4.54 -19.47
CA ALA A 32 -14.54 -4.92 -18.09
C ALA A 32 -14.93 -3.64 -17.35
N PRO A 33 -15.92 -3.68 -16.43
CA PRO A 33 -16.11 -2.53 -15.54
C PRO A 33 -14.72 -2.18 -15.03
N MET A 34 -14.37 -0.88 -15.02
CA MET A 34 -13.03 -0.46 -14.59
C MET A 34 -12.64 -1.28 -13.36
N ASP A 35 -11.60 -2.10 -13.49
CA ASP A 35 -11.09 -2.93 -12.40
C ASP A 35 -10.36 -1.99 -11.44
N ILE A 36 -11.15 -1.29 -10.60
CA ILE A 36 -10.65 -0.30 -9.65
C ILE A 36 -9.57 -0.93 -8.75
N PRO A 37 -9.75 -2.16 -8.21
CA PRO A 37 -8.69 -2.84 -7.47
C PRO A 37 -7.42 -3.08 -8.31
N GLY A 38 -7.55 -3.62 -9.53
CA GLY A 38 -6.39 -3.87 -10.38
C GLY A 38 -5.66 -2.61 -10.83
N LEU A 39 -6.37 -1.51 -11.08
CA LEU A 39 -5.77 -0.20 -11.41
C LEU A 39 -5.04 0.40 -10.21
N TYR A 40 -5.62 0.28 -9.02
CA TYR A 40 -5.02 0.73 -7.76
C TYR A 40 -3.70 0.01 -7.45
N THR A 41 -3.70 -1.33 -7.49
CA THR A 41 -2.50 -2.13 -7.25
C THR A 41 -1.40 -1.79 -8.26
N ARG A 42 -1.74 -1.61 -9.55
CA ARG A 42 -0.77 -1.19 -10.57
C ARG A 42 -0.17 0.19 -10.29
N LEU A 43 -0.97 1.14 -9.81
CA LEU A 43 -0.47 2.47 -9.45
C LEU A 43 0.52 2.38 -8.29
N ILE A 44 0.20 1.63 -7.24
CA ILE A 44 1.09 1.46 -6.09
C ILE A 44 2.39 0.77 -6.49
N LEU A 45 2.30 -0.32 -7.25
CA LEU A 45 3.49 -1.03 -7.75
C LEU A 45 4.35 -0.11 -8.62
N TRP A 46 3.74 0.72 -9.48
CA TRP A 46 4.49 1.70 -10.26
C TRP A 46 5.22 2.74 -9.40
N ILE A 47 4.60 3.18 -8.29
CA ILE A 47 5.26 4.08 -7.32
C ILE A 47 6.43 3.36 -6.62
N GLY A 48 6.24 2.10 -6.22
CA GLY A 48 7.28 1.28 -5.61
C GLY A 48 8.46 1.05 -6.56
N ASP A 49 8.19 0.55 -7.76
CA ASP A 49 9.19 0.26 -8.79
C ASP A 49 9.92 1.53 -9.26
N GLY A 50 9.21 2.66 -9.33
CA GLY A 50 9.79 3.95 -9.72
C GLY A 50 10.70 4.58 -8.66
N THR A 51 10.55 4.20 -7.39
CA THR A 51 11.38 4.74 -6.28
C THR A 51 12.52 3.81 -5.88
N GLY A 52 12.43 2.50 -6.17
CA GLY A 52 13.41 1.49 -5.75
C GLY A 52 13.49 1.31 -4.23
N LEU A 53 12.53 1.87 -3.48
CA LEU A 53 12.44 1.74 -2.04
C LEU A 53 11.81 0.40 -1.69
N SER A 54 12.18 -0.15 -0.53
CA SER A 54 11.46 -1.32 -0.02
C SER A 54 10.03 -0.94 0.32
N ASP A 55 9.13 -1.91 0.14
CA ASP A 55 7.72 -1.80 0.46
C ASP A 55 7.48 -1.25 1.88
N THR A 56 8.25 -1.74 2.86
CA THR A 56 8.26 -1.22 4.24
C THR A 56 8.56 0.28 4.34
N VAL A 57 9.56 0.77 3.61
CA VAL A 57 9.94 2.19 3.66
C VAL A 57 8.85 3.05 3.02
N LEU A 58 8.21 2.54 1.95
CA LEU A 58 7.11 3.23 1.31
C LEU A 58 5.91 3.40 2.24
N HIS A 59 5.53 2.36 2.99
CA HIS A 59 4.45 2.42 3.98
C HIS A 59 4.72 3.42 5.10
N ILE A 60 5.95 3.47 5.62
CA ILE A 60 6.35 4.48 6.62
C ILE A 60 6.17 5.90 6.08
N HIS A 61 6.64 6.16 4.86
CA HIS A 61 6.54 7.50 4.26
C HIS A 61 5.11 7.85 3.86
N ALA A 62 4.33 6.88 3.38
CA ALA A 62 2.92 7.04 3.06
C ALA A 62 2.10 7.45 4.30
N GLY A 63 2.33 6.80 5.45
CA GLY A 63 1.68 7.16 6.72
C GLY A 63 1.99 8.59 7.17
N LEU A 64 3.26 9.02 7.05
CA LEU A 64 3.67 10.39 7.37
C LEU A 64 3.09 11.42 6.37
N ALA A 65 3.07 11.10 5.08
CA ALA A 65 2.48 11.94 4.05
C ALA A 65 0.97 12.11 4.26
N MET A 66 0.26 11.02 4.56
CA MET A 66 -1.18 11.08 4.87
C MET A 66 -1.48 11.82 6.16
N LEU A 67 -0.59 11.79 7.16
CA LEU A 67 -0.76 12.62 8.34
C LEU A 67 -0.70 14.11 7.99
N MET A 68 0.24 14.51 7.13
CA MET A 68 0.35 15.90 6.67
C MET A 68 -0.83 16.31 5.80
N LEU A 69 -1.27 15.41 4.90
CA LEU A 69 -2.45 15.62 4.07
C LEU A 69 -3.71 15.75 4.93
N GLY A 70 -3.91 14.83 5.88
CA GLY A 70 -5.02 14.85 6.82
C GLY A 70 -5.04 16.13 7.64
N ARG A 71 -3.87 16.61 8.07
CA ARG A 71 -3.74 17.95 8.69
C ARG A 71 -4.17 19.07 7.74
N MET A 72 -3.73 19.05 6.49
CA MET A 72 -4.05 20.08 5.50
C MET A 72 -5.54 20.13 5.16
N VAL A 73 -6.15 18.96 4.98
CA VAL A 73 -7.58 18.79 4.67
C VAL A 73 -8.45 19.19 5.85
N THR A 74 -8.15 18.66 7.04
CA THR A 74 -8.97 18.90 8.24
C THR A 74 -8.68 20.28 8.85
N ARG A 75 -7.55 20.89 8.52
CA ARG A 75 -6.99 22.13 9.11
C ARG A 75 -6.88 22.07 10.63
N ARG A 76 -6.93 20.88 11.22
CA ARG A 76 -6.83 20.66 12.68
C ARG A 76 -5.38 20.48 13.11
N GLY A 77 -5.10 20.78 14.38
CA GLY A 77 -3.80 20.52 14.99
C GLY A 77 -3.52 19.01 15.11
N LEU A 78 -2.26 18.61 14.95
CA LEU A 78 -1.85 17.20 15.13
C LEU A 78 -2.17 16.66 16.54
N GLY A 79 -2.27 17.53 17.55
CA GLY A 79 -2.68 17.17 18.90
C GLY A 79 -4.17 16.86 19.08
N THR A 80 -5.01 17.02 18.05
CA THR A 80 -6.46 16.72 18.11
C THR A 80 -6.82 15.29 17.70
N PHE A 81 -5.84 14.48 17.28
CA PHE A 81 -6.02 13.15 16.67
C PHE A 81 -6.89 13.09 15.40
N VAL A 82 -7.54 14.18 14.99
CA VAL A 82 -8.31 14.24 13.73
C VAL A 82 -7.45 13.88 12.51
N PRO A 83 -6.21 14.40 12.36
CA PRO A 83 -5.33 13.97 11.28
C PRO A 83 -4.93 12.49 11.38
N LEU A 84 -4.85 11.93 12.59
CA LEU A 84 -4.52 10.51 12.78
C LEU A 84 -5.65 9.60 12.28
N TRP A 85 -6.90 9.95 12.58
CA TRP A 85 -8.06 9.22 12.05
C TRP A 85 -8.12 9.21 10.53
N PHE A 86 -7.63 10.28 9.89
CA PHE A 86 -7.51 10.31 8.44
C PHE A 86 -6.49 9.27 7.91
N VAL A 87 -5.35 9.11 8.58
CA VAL A 87 -4.37 8.06 8.23
C VAL A 87 -4.95 6.67 8.45
N VAL A 88 -5.64 6.45 9.58
CA VAL A 88 -6.31 5.17 9.87
C VAL A 88 -7.33 4.83 8.78
N ALA A 89 -8.11 5.81 8.32
CA ALA A 89 -9.08 5.61 7.24
C ALA A 89 -8.39 5.29 5.91
N ALA A 90 -7.27 5.95 5.60
CA ALA A 90 -6.50 5.69 4.38
C ALA A 90 -5.89 4.28 4.38
N GLU A 91 -5.29 3.85 5.49
CA GLU A 91 -4.73 2.51 5.66
C GLU A 91 -5.82 1.43 5.58
N ALA A 92 -6.96 1.63 6.25
CA ALA A 92 -8.09 0.71 6.15
C ALA A 92 -8.63 0.60 4.72
N ALA A 93 -8.65 1.70 3.97
CA ALA A 93 -9.02 1.68 2.55
C ALA A 93 -8.01 0.88 1.71
N ASN A 94 -6.70 1.00 1.97
CA ASN A 94 -5.66 0.22 1.31
C ASN A 94 -5.89 -1.29 1.51
N GLU A 95 -6.06 -1.73 2.75
CA GLU A 95 -6.30 -3.13 3.10
C GLU A 95 -7.59 -3.70 2.49
N ILE A 96 -8.65 -2.89 2.43
CA ILE A 96 -9.90 -3.29 1.75
C ILE A 96 -9.63 -3.51 0.25
N MET A 97 -8.85 -2.64 -0.38
CA MET A 97 -8.51 -2.79 -1.80
C MET A 97 -7.67 -4.04 -2.05
N ASP A 98 -6.71 -4.35 -1.19
CA ASP A 98 -5.92 -5.57 -1.29
C ASP A 98 -6.76 -6.83 -1.04
N ARG A 99 -7.69 -6.78 -0.07
CA ARG A 99 -8.65 -7.85 0.17
C ARG A 99 -9.52 -8.15 -1.05
N LEU A 100 -9.96 -7.10 -1.75
CA LEU A 100 -10.75 -7.19 -2.98
C LEU A 100 -9.91 -7.70 -4.16
N HIS A 101 -8.63 -7.33 -4.23
CA HIS A 101 -7.72 -7.76 -5.30
C HIS A 101 -7.32 -9.24 -5.15
N TYR A 102 -6.88 -9.66 -3.96
CA TYR A 102 -6.34 -11.01 -3.74
C TYR A 102 -7.40 -12.05 -3.33
N GLY A 103 -8.59 -11.60 -2.91
CA GLY A 103 -9.67 -12.52 -2.55
C GLY A 103 -9.45 -13.28 -1.23
N SER A 104 -8.37 -13.01 -0.49
CA SER A 104 -8.12 -13.49 0.88
C SER A 104 -7.50 -12.41 1.77
N TRP A 105 -7.56 -12.58 3.10
CA TRP A 105 -6.91 -11.68 4.06
C TRP A 105 -5.50 -12.20 4.35
N ARG A 106 -4.48 -11.40 4.05
CA ARG A 106 -3.08 -11.76 4.27
C ARG A 106 -2.59 -11.15 5.58
N TRP A 107 -3.10 -11.69 6.68
CA TRP A 107 -2.87 -11.14 8.03
C TRP A 107 -1.42 -10.74 8.36
N PRO A 108 -0.37 -11.50 7.99
CA PRO A 108 1.00 -11.09 8.27
C PRO A 108 1.39 -9.80 7.54
N ASP A 109 1.04 -9.70 6.26
CA ASP A 109 1.34 -8.54 5.40
C ASP A 109 0.50 -7.33 5.87
N THR A 110 -0.81 -7.53 6.06
CA THR A 110 -1.74 -6.53 6.61
C THR A 110 -1.27 -5.95 7.94
N THR A 111 -0.79 -6.81 8.85
CA THR A 111 -0.36 -6.35 10.18
C THR A 111 0.92 -5.54 10.10
N SER A 112 1.88 -5.92 9.25
CA SER A 112 3.09 -5.12 9.03
C SER A 112 2.76 -3.77 8.42
N ASP A 113 1.86 -3.71 7.44
CA ASP A 113 1.51 -2.47 6.74
C ASP A 113 0.84 -1.48 7.69
N ILE A 114 -0.12 -1.96 8.49
CA ILE A 114 -0.77 -1.19 9.56
C ILE A 114 0.27 -0.65 10.56
N ILE A 115 1.21 -1.48 11.00
CA ILE A 115 2.25 -1.05 11.96
C ILE A 115 3.14 0.02 11.32
N HIS A 116 3.61 -0.19 10.10
CA HIS A 116 4.52 0.74 9.42
C HIS A 116 3.84 2.08 9.10
N THR A 117 2.57 2.05 8.67
CA THR A 117 1.80 3.25 8.35
C THR A 117 1.38 4.03 9.62
N LEU A 118 0.94 3.36 10.69
CA LEU A 118 0.31 4.04 11.84
C LEU A 118 1.26 4.35 13.00
N PHE A 119 2.38 3.63 13.13
CA PHE A 119 3.25 3.75 14.31
C PHE A 119 3.76 5.19 14.50
N TRP A 120 4.44 5.74 13.49
CA TRP A 120 5.02 7.09 13.60
C TRP A 120 3.98 8.21 13.68
N PRO A 121 2.89 8.19 12.89
CA PRO A 121 1.80 9.16 13.06
C PRO A 121 1.21 9.16 14.48
N THR A 122 1.02 7.99 15.07
CA THR A 122 0.52 7.86 16.44
C THR A 122 1.50 8.44 17.44
N VAL A 123 2.79 8.10 17.33
CA VAL A 123 3.86 8.64 18.18
C VAL A 123 3.93 10.17 18.10
N ILE A 124 3.82 10.75 16.91
CA ILE A 124 3.84 12.21 16.70
C ILE A 124 2.62 12.87 17.36
N CYS A 125 1.41 12.33 17.12
CA CYS A 125 0.19 12.87 17.72
C CYS A 125 0.22 12.81 19.24
N ILE A 126 0.66 11.69 19.81
CA ILE A 126 0.84 11.53 21.27
C ILE A 126 1.90 12.51 21.79
N GLY A 127 3.07 12.58 21.15
CA GLY A 127 4.16 13.47 21.57
C GLY A 127 3.74 14.94 21.58
N ILE A 128 2.93 15.38 20.62
CA ILE A 128 2.37 16.73 20.59
C ILE A 128 1.30 16.92 21.67
N ARG A 129 0.45 15.92 21.91
CA ARG A 129 -0.62 15.98 22.91
C ARG A 129 -0.10 16.00 24.35
N LEU A 130 1.02 15.31 24.59
CA LEU A 130 1.67 15.21 25.90
C LEU A 130 2.62 16.36 26.21
N ARG A 131 2.99 17.20 25.22
CA ARG A 131 3.78 18.41 25.49
C ARG A 131 3.01 19.32 26.46
N PRO A 132 3.48 19.51 27.70
CA PRO A 132 2.96 20.58 28.53
C PRO A 132 3.28 21.90 27.83
N LEU A 133 2.36 22.85 27.84
CA LEU A 133 2.62 24.25 27.45
C LEU A 133 3.55 24.93 28.48
N SER A 134 4.67 24.32 28.85
CA SER A 134 5.67 24.82 29.80
C SER A 134 6.52 25.96 29.21
N GLY A 135 5.91 26.83 28.41
CA GLY A 135 6.52 28.02 27.83
C GLY A 135 5.65 29.29 27.87
N GLN A 136 4.40 29.22 28.33
CA GLN A 136 3.52 30.41 28.34
C GLN A 136 3.63 31.29 29.60
N ARG A 137 4.38 30.90 30.63
CA ARG A 137 4.45 31.67 31.90
C ARG A 137 5.63 32.65 32.01
N ALA A 138 6.59 32.63 31.09
CA ALA A 138 7.76 33.52 31.14
C ALA A 138 7.62 34.83 30.34
N ARG A 139 6.57 34.99 29.50
CA ARG A 139 6.41 36.13 28.58
C ARG A 139 5.28 37.09 28.93
N ARG A 140 4.83 37.09 30.20
CA ARG A 140 3.82 38.00 30.75
C ARG A 140 4.28 38.68 32.04
N ARG A 141 5.60 38.86 32.22
CA ARG A 141 6.18 39.82 33.16
C ARG A 141 6.76 40.97 32.36
#